data_AF-A0A521VMG2-F1
#
_entry.id   AF-A0A521VMG2-F1
#
_cell.length_a   1.000
_cell.length_b   1.000
_cell.length_c   1.000
_cell.angle_alpha   90.00
_cell.angle_beta   90.00
_cell.angle_gamma   90.00
#
_symmetry.space_group_name_H-M   'P 1'
#
loop_
_entity.id
_entity.type
_entity.pdbx_description
1 polymer ?
#
loop_
_entity_poly.entity_id
_entity_poly.type
_entity_poly.pdbx_seq_one_letter_code
_entity_poly.pdbx_strand_id
1 'polypeptide(L)'
;MSEDERSEASITTPAGAIAIKSKRAAEFIASASMVLLFLLAYVFWEHKGDALRGQDQLAQAIKDLSQTNIKMVEAQREMNCLIAMPADRREAEYQSPYSICKRLAQ
;
A
#
# COMPACT_ATOMS: atom_id res chain seq x y z
N MET A 1 -34.29 39.50 -30.21
CA MET A 1 -33.24 38.47 -30.06
C MET A 1 -33.25 38.12 -28.59
N SER A 2 -33.70 36.91 -28.28
CA SER A 2 -34.21 36.52 -26.97
C SER A 2 -33.08 36.23 -25.99
N GLU A 3 -32.90 37.09 -24.99
CA GLU A 3 -32.04 36.86 -23.83
C GLU A 3 -32.93 36.49 -22.64
N ASP A 4 -33.32 35.23 -22.50
CA ASP A 4 -33.92 34.72 -21.27
C ASP A 4 -33.84 33.17 -21.23
N GLU A 5 -32.62 32.64 -21.25
CA GLU A 5 -32.38 31.28 -20.76
C GLU A 5 -31.79 31.38 -19.35
N ARG A 6 -32.67 31.64 -18.37
CA ARG A 6 -32.40 31.27 -16.98
C ARG A 6 -32.23 29.75 -16.93
N SER A 7 -30.98 29.32 -16.91
CA SER A 7 -30.61 27.94 -16.63
C SER A 7 -30.93 27.63 -15.16
N GLU A 8 -32.19 27.33 -14.87
CA GLU A 8 -32.62 26.73 -13.61
C GLU A 8 -32.29 25.24 -13.67
N ALA A 9 -31.13 24.85 -13.15
CA ALA A 9 -30.76 23.45 -12.99
C ALA A 9 -31.62 22.83 -11.89
N SER A 10 -32.69 22.14 -12.29
CA SER A 10 -33.50 21.32 -11.40
C SER A 10 -32.87 19.94 -11.25
N ILE A 11 -32.29 19.66 -10.10
CA ILE A 11 -31.84 18.30 -9.76
C ILE A 11 -33.00 17.62 -9.04
N THR A 12 -33.72 16.76 -9.77
CA THR A 12 -34.78 15.92 -9.20
C THR A 12 -34.14 14.70 -8.53
N THR A 13 -34.20 14.67 -7.20
CA THR A 13 -33.95 13.44 -6.43
C THR A 13 -35.28 12.90 -5.91
N PRO A 14 -35.40 11.57 -5.66
CA PRO A 14 -36.67 10.96 -5.24
C PRO A 14 -37.21 11.45 -3.88
N ALA A 15 -36.47 12.29 -3.16
CA ALA A 15 -36.91 12.93 -1.91
C ALA A 15 -37.53 14.33 -2.09
N GLY A 16 -37.58 14.86 -3.32
CA GLY A 16 -38.21 16.15 -3.64
C GLY A 16 -37.35 17.04 -4.55
N ALA A 17 -38.01 17.96 -5.27
CA ALA A 17 -37.36 18.93 -6.15
C ALA A 17 -36.86 20.14 -5.33
N ILE A 18 -35.54 20.30 -5.21
CA ILE A 18 -34.94 21.47 -4.59
C ILE A 18 -34.61 22.46 -5.70
N ALA A 19 -35.38 23.55 -5.80
CA ALA A 19 -35.08 24.66 -6.71
C ALA A 19 -33.97 25.53 -6.10
N ILE A 20 -32.73 25.33 -6.55
CA ILE A 20 -31.58 26.03 -6.01
C ILE A 20 -31.35 27.33 -6.81
N LYS A 21 -31.65 28.48 -6.21
CA LYS A 21 -31.23 29.79 -6.75
C LYS A 21 -29.69 29.88 -6.72
N SER A 22 -29.07 29.85 -7.89
CA SER A 22 -27.61 29.72 -8.12
C SER A 22 -26.70 30.59 -7.25
N LYS A 23 -27.11 31.82 -6.89
CA LYS A 23 -26.30 32.72 -6.05
C LYS A 23 -26.07 32.21 -4.62
N ARG A 24 -27.10 31.68 -3.95
CA ARG A 24 -26.96 31.15 -2.58
C ARG A 24 -26.31 29.77 -2.55
N ALA A 25 -26.41 29.02 -3.64
CA ALA A 25 -25.73 27.74 -3.81
C ALA A 25 -24.22 27.91 -3.83
N ALA A 26 -23.73 28.92 -4.58
CA ALA A 26 -22.31 29.20 -4.70
C ALA A 26 -21.69 29.60 -3.35
N GLU A 27 -22.38 30.43 -2.56
CA GLU A 27 -21.95 30.81 -1.20
C GLU A 27 -21.91 29.59 -0.26
N PHE A 28 -22.92 28.72 -0.33
CA PHE A 28 -22.93 27.50 0.47
C PHE A 28 -21.80 26.53 0.07
N ILE A 29 -21.61 26.30 -1.22
CA ILE A 29 -20.53 25.44 -1.74
C ILE A 29 -19.16 26.02 -1.38
N ALA A 30 -18.98 27.33 -1.46
CA ALA A 30 -17.74 27.99 -1.06
C ALA A 30 -17.46 27.84 0.45
N SER A 31 -18.48 27.99 1.29
CA SER A 31 -18.32 27.77 2.73
C SER A 31 -18.03 26.30 3.07
N ALA A 32 -18.70 25.36 2.40
CA ALA A 32 -18.52 23.93 2.61
C ALA A 32 -17.13 23.45 2.14
N SER A 33 -16.65 23.96 1.00
CA SER A 33 -15.31 23.63 0.50
C SER A 33 -14.21 24.18 1.40
N MET A 34 -14.42 25.35 1.99
CA MET A 34 -13.48 25.93 2.95
C MET A 34 -13.37 25.09 4.23
N VAL A 35 -14.50 24.64 4.79
CA VAL A 35 -14.51 23.71 5.94
C VAL A 35 -13.82 22.40 5.60
N LEU A 36 -14.06 21.86 4.40
CA LEU A 36 -13.46 20.61 3.95
C LEU A 36 -11.94 20.72 3.79
N LEU A 37 -11.43 21.87 3.30
CA LEU A 37 -10.00 22.15 3.23
C LEU A 37 -9.36 22.24 4.63
N PHE A 38 -10.03 22.86 5.60
CA PHE A 38 -9.52 22.90 6.99
C PHE A 38 -9.48 21.52 7.63
N LEU A 39 -10.50 20.67 7.39
CA LEU A 39 -10.49 19.28 7.87
C LEU A 39 -9.36 18.47 7.24
N LEU A 40 -9.14 18.59 5.93
CA LEU A 40 -8.03 17.93 5.26
C LEU A 40 -6.67 18.42 5.78
N ALA A 41 -6.51 19.73 6.00
CA ALA A 41 -5.30 20.30 6.58
C ALA A 41 -5.06 19.78 8.02
N TYR A 42 -6.11 19.65 8.82
CA TYR A 42 -6.05 19.10 10.17
C TYR A 42 -5.65 17.62 10.16
N VAL A 43 -6.31 16.79 9.35
CA VAL A 43 -5.95 15.36 9.19
C VAL A 43 -4.52 15.20 8.68
N PHE A 44 -4.10 16.02 7.72
CA PHE A 44 -2.73 16.01 7.22
C PHE A 44 -1.72 16.42 8.29
N TRP A 45 -2.06 17.38 9.14
CA TRP A 45 -1.22 17.78 10.26
C TRP A 45 -1.09 16.67 11.32
N GLU A 46 -2.23 16.07 11.72
CA GLU A 46 -2.29 14.99 12.70
C GLU A 46 -1.48 13.76 12.22
N HIS A 47 -1.61 13.38 10.94
CA HIS A 47 -0.97 12.18 10.38
C HIS A 47 0.42 12.40 9.78
N LYS A 48 1.01 13.60 9.86
CA LYS A 48 2.42 13.80 9.48
C LYS A 48 3.38 12.94 10.31
N GLY A 49 3.04 12.65 11.57
CA GLY A 49 3.82 11.75 12.42
C GLY A 49 3.73 10.28 12.01
N ASP A 50 2.59 9.86 11.47
CA ASP A 50 2.36 8.47 11.04
C ASP A 50 3.06 8.14 9.73
N ALA A 51 3.18 9.12 8.82
CA ALA A 51 3.95 8.96 7.58
C ALA A 51 5.45 8.66 7.83
N LEU A 52 6.03 9.25 8.88
CA LEU A 52 7.42 8.98 9.28
C LEU A 52 7.57 7.56 9.86
N ARG A 53 6.61 7.12 10.70
CA ARG A 53 6.60 5.76 11.25
C ARG A 53 6.33 4.68 10.20
N GLY A 54 5.55 4.99 9.17
CA GLY A 54 5.28 4.09 8.05
C GLY A 54 6.53 3.79 7.22
N GLN A 55 7.46 4.74 7.07
CA GLN A 55 8.73 4.50 6.38
C GLN A 55 9.65 3.54 7.13
N ASP A 56 9.73 3.68 8.46
CA ASP A 56 10.54 2.76 9.28
C ASP A 56 9.99 1.34 9.24
N GLN A 57 8.65 1.19 9.30
CA GLN A 57 8.00 -0.11 9.18
C GLN A 57 8.21 -0.74 7.79
N LEU A 58 8.15 0.06 6.73
CA LEU A 58 8.42 -0.41 5.37
C LEU A 58 9.88 -0.84 5.21
N ALA A 59 10.83 -0.06 5.74
CA ALA A 59 12.25 -0.40 5.72
C ALA A 59 12.55 -1.69 6.50
N GLN A 60 11.87 -1.89 7.63
CA GLN A 60 12.00 -3.10 8.43
C GLN A 60 11.39 -4.31 7.71
N ALA A 61 10.21 -4.16 7.11
CA ALA A 61 9.60 -5.21 6.29
C ALA A 61 10.47 -5.59 5.08
N ILE A 62 11.11 -4.62 4.41
CA ILE A 62 12.03 -4.88 3.30
C ILE A 62 13.28 -5.63 3.79
N LYS A 63 13.82 -5.26 4.96
CA LYS A 63 14.94 -6.00 5.56
C LYS A 63 14.55 -7.44 5.85
N ASP A 64 13.39 -7.68 6.47
CA ASP A 64 12.90 -9.02 6.77
C ASP A 64 12.64 -9.84 5.50
N LEU A 65 12.09 -9.20 4.45
CA LEU A 65 11.89 -9.84 3.15
C LEU A 65 13.23 -10.20 2.49
N SER A 66 14.24 -9.32 2.55
CA SER A 66 15.55 -9.60 1.98
C SER A 66 16.28 -10.74 2.71
N GLN A 67 16.23 -10.77 4.04
CA GLN A 67 16.81 -11.85 4.84
C GLN A 67 16.11 -13.19 4.56
N THR A 68 14.79 -13.17 4.37
CA THR A 68 14.03 -14.38 4.04
C THR A 68 14.39 -14.89 2.64
N ASN A 69 14.53 -14.00 1.66
CA ASN A 69 14.96 -14.39 0.31
C ASN A 69 16.38 -14.97 0.29
N ILE A 70 17.31 -14.40 1.06
CA ILE A 70 18.68 -14.93 1.20
C ILE A 70 18.63 -16.36 1.73
N LYS A 71 17.93 -16.59 2.84
CA LYS A 71 17.76 -17.93 3.42
C LYS A 71 17.09 -18.93 2.47
N MET A 72 16.13 -18.46 1.66
CA MET A 72 15.46 -19.28 0.67
C MET A 72 16.43 -19.70 -0.45
N VAL A 73 17.28 -18.79 -0.93
CA VAL A 73 18.30 -19.09 -1.94
C VAL A 73 19.37 -20.04 -1.38
N GLU A 74 19.83 -19.84 -0.14
CA GLU A 74 20.75 -20.75 0.55
C GLU A 74 20.16 -22.16 0.64
N ALA A 75 18.91 -22.29 1.10
CA ALA A 75 18.23 -23.58 1.19
C ALA A 75 18.06 -24.24 -0.19
N GLN A 76 17.78 -23.45 -1.23
CA GLN A 76 17.63 -23.98 -2.58
C GLN A 76 18.97 -24.45 -3.16
N ARG A 77 20.07 -23.74 -2.87
CA ARG A 77 21.44 -24.18 -3.23
C ARG A 77 21.82 -25.47 -2.50
N GLU A 78 21.55 -25.56 -1.21
CA GLU A 78 21.78 -26.77 -0.42
C GLU A 78 20.99 -27.96 -0.98
N MET A 79 19.70 -27.76 -1.27
CA MET A 79 18.85 -28.81 -1.82
C MET A 79 19.28 -29.26 -3.21
N ASN A 80 19.70 -28.33 -4.08
CA ASN A 80 20.24 -28.66 -5.40
C ASN A 80 21.56 -29.45 -5.30
N CYS A 81 22.43 -29.08 -4.35
CA CYS A 81 23.68 -29.81 -4.08
C CYS A 81 23.41 -31.24 -3.59
N LEU A 82 22.46 -31.40 -2.65
CA LEU A 82 21.99 -32.71 -2.21
C LEU A 82 21.42 -33.51 -3.38
N ILE A 83 20.65 -32.88 -4.26
CA ILE A 83 20.07 -33.56 -5.43
C ILE A 83 21.14 -34.07 -6.39
N ALA A 84 22.20 -33.29 -6.62
CA ALA A 84 23.30 -33.67 -7.51
C ALA A 84 24.17 -34.82 -6.95
N MET A 85 24.11 -35.09 -5.64
CA MET A 85 24.84 -36.21 -5.05
C MET A 85 24.17 -37.56 -5.28
N PRO A 86 24.98 -38.63 -5.42
CA PRO A 86 24.46 -39.98 -5.51
C PRO A 86 23.81 -40.41 -4.18
N ALA A 87 22.77 -41.25 -4.28
CA ALA A 87 21.85 -41.53 -3.17
C ALA A 87 22.52 -42.20 -1.95
N ASP A 88 23.62 -42.92 -2.18
CA ASP A 88 24.47 -43.54 -1.16
C ASP A 88 25.17 -42.52 -0.26
N ARG A 89 25.42 -41.30 -0.74
CA ARG A 89 26.08 -40.24 0.04
C ARG A 89 25.13 -39.19 0.59
N ARG A 90 23.90 -39.09 0.05
CA ARG A 90 22.91 -38.10 0.50
C ARG A 90 22.59 -38.20 1.99
N GLU A 91 22.38 -39.42 2.50
CA GLU A 91 21.94 -39.62 3.89
C GLU A 91 23.02 -39.23 4.89
N ALA A 92 24.29 -39.55 4.59
CA ALA A 92 25.43 -39.15 5.41
C ALA A 92 25.63 -37.63 5.40
N GLU A 93 25.40 -36.99 4.24
CA GLU A 93 25.57 -35.55 4.06
C GLU A 93 24.43 -34.75 4.70
N TYR A 94 23.21 -35.31 4.76
CA TYR A 94 22.05 -34.68 5.42
C TYR A 94 22.18 -34.66 6.95
N GLN A 95 22.82 -35.67 7.54
CA GLN A 95 22.98 -35.79 8.99
C GLN A 95 24.18 -35.00 9.53
N SER A 96 25.10 -34.56 8.67
CA SER A 96 26.31 -33.86 9.10
C SER A 96 26.04 -32.37 9.30
N PRO A 97 26.27 -31.81 10.52
CA PRO A 97 26.16 -30.37 10.76
C PRO A 97 27.20 -29.53 9.98
N TYR A 98 28.22 -30.18 9.40
CA TYR A 98 29.30 -29.57 8.61
C TYR A 98 29.32 -30.03 7.14
N SER A 99 28.15 -30.39 6.60
CA SER A 99 28.03 -30.88 5.23
C SER A 99 28.61 -29.90 4.20
N ILE A 100 29.23 -30.45 3.17
CA ILE A 100 29.84 -29.71 2.05
C ILE A 100 28.77 -28.86 1.35
N CYS A 101 27.55 -29.39 1.21
CA CYS A 101 26.43 -28.66 0.62
C CYS A 101 26.00 -27.45 1.44
N LYS A 102 26.06 -27.52 2.77
CA LYS A 102 25.74 -26.39 3.65
C LYS A 102 26.82 -25.30 3.62
N ARG A 103 28.09 -25.68 3.42
CA ARG A 103 29.20 -24.72 3.21
C ARG A 103 29.16 -24.05 1.85
N LEU A 104 28.68 -24.73 0.82
CA LEU A 104 28.48 -24.17 -0.53
C LEU A 104 27.26 -23.26 -0.63
N ALA A 105 26.30 -23.40 0.30
CA ALA A 105 25.09 -22.61 0.34
C ALA A 105 25.31 -21.20 0.92
N GLN A 106 26.18 -21.08 1.94
CA GLN A 106 26.63 -19.80 2.55
C GLN A 106 27.47 -18.95 1.61
#